data_AF-A0A5K1CUE2-F1
#
_entry.id   AF-A0A5K1CUE2-F1
#
_cell.length_a   1.000
_cell.length_b   1.000
_cell.length_c   1.000
_cell.angle_alpha   90.00
_cell.angle_beta   90.00
_cell.angle_gamma   90.00
#
_symmetry.space_group_name_H-M   'P 1'
#
loop_
_entity.id
_entity.type
_entity.pdbx_description
1 polymer ?
#
loop_
_entity_poly.entity_id
_entity_poly.type
_entity_poly.pdbx_seq_one_letter_code
_entity_poly.pdbx_strand_id
1 'polypeptide(L)' 'DVNQDEEILRQFDLDMSFGPCLGISRMERWERADRLGLNPPKNVESLLKAGNASLDCLLEGRV' A
#
# COMPACT_ATOMS: atom_id res chain seq x y z
N ASP A 1 12.77 11.53 -4.89
CA ASP A 1 12.14 11.78 -6.20
C ASP A 1 10.72 11.25 -6.08
N VAL A 2 9.73 12.12 -5.86
CA VAL A 2 8.35 11.76 -5.46
C VAL A 2 7.72 10.73 -6.43
N ASN A 3 8.22 10.68 -7.66
CA ASN A 3 7.74 9.79 -8.71
C ASN A 3 8.09 8.31 -8.46
N GLN A 4 9.26 8.01 -7.91
CA GLN A 4 9.67 6.62 -7.67
C GLN A 4 8.95 6.01 -6.46
N ASP A 5 8.74 6.80 -5.43
CA ASP A 5 8.06 6.38 -4.20
C ASP A 5 6.58 6.08 -4.49
N GLU A 6 5.91 6.94 -5.24
CA GLU A 6 4.53 6.70 -5.69
C GLU A 6 4.44 5.46 -6.60
N GLU A 7 5.37 5.24 -7.52
CA GLU A 7 5.37 4.04 -8.38
C GLU A 7 5.45 2.74 -7.58
N ILE A 8 6.26 2.71 -6.52
CA ILE A 8 6.33 1.56 -5.58
C ILE A 8 4.97 1.33 -4.91
N LEU A 9 4.34 2.39 -4.44
CA LEU A 9 3.03 2.29 -3.77
C LEU A 9 1.91 1.89 -4.73
N ARG A 10 1.98 2.34 -6.00
CA ARG A 10 1.05 1.90 -7.05
C ARG A 10 1.18 0.43 -7.37
N GLN A 11 2.42 -0.08 -7.46
CA GLN A 11 2.64 -1.51 -7.65
C GLN A 11 2.08 -2.32 -6.47
N PHE A 12 2.27 -1.83 -5.23
CA PHE A 12 1.65 -2.43 -4.06
C PHE A 12 0.12 -2.41 -4.13
N ASP A 13 -0.48 -1.30 -4.60
CA ASP A 13 -1.92 -1.20 -4.76
C ASP A 13 -2.47 -2.23 -5.77
N LEU A 14 -1.73 -2.53 -6.84
CA LEU A 14 -2.11 -3.49 -7.88
C LEU A 14 -1.85 -4.95 -7.50
N ASP A 15 -1.01 -5.22 -6.50
CA ASP A 15 -0.65 -6.58 -6.09
C ASP A 15 -1.73 -7.24 -5.22
N MET A 16 -2.62 -8.00 -5.86
CA MET A 16 -3.70 -8.72 -5.20
C MET A 16 -3.24 -9.81 -4.22
N SER A 17 -1.94 -10.16 -4.19
CA SER A 17 -1.38 -11.14 -3.24
C SER A 17 -1.53 -10.68 -1.79
N PHE A 18 -1.55 -9.37 -1.56
CA PHE A 18 -1.74 -8.74 -0.23
C PHE A 18 -3.21 -8.45 0.12
N GLY A 19 -4.13 -8.99 -0.69
CA GLY A 19 -5.57 -8.84 -0.57
C GLY A 19 -6.11 -7.49 -1.07
N PRO A 20 -7.42 -7.27 -1.01
CA PRO A 20 -8.07 -6.08 -1.58
C PRO A 20 -7.70 -4.78 -0.85
N CYS A 21 -7.65 -3.67 -1.59
CA CYS A 21 -7.46 -2.29 -1.10
C CYS A 21 -8.80 -1.56 -0.83
N LEU A 22 -9.90 -2.30 -0.70
CA LEU A 22 -11.24 -1.68 -0.62
C LEU A 22 -11.59 -1.32 0.83
N GLY A 23 -11.82 -0.03 1.06
CA GLY A 23 -12.26 0.50 2.36
C GLY A 23 -11.21 0.46 3.47
N ILE A 24 -9.93 0.38 3.10
CA ILE A 24 -8.79 0.42 4.02
C ILE A 24 -7.69 1.29 3.41
N SER A 25 -6.90 1.97 4.23
CA SER A 25 -5.70 2.69 3.80
C SER A 25 -4.60 1.74 3.33
N ARG A 26 -3.60 2.26 2.61
CA ARG A 26 -2.41 1.46 2.22
C ARG A 26 -1.68 0.88 3.43
N MET A 27 -1.62 1.63 4.54
CA MET A 27 -0.99 1.17 5.78
C MET A 27 -1.76 0.01 6.41
N GLU A 28 -3.08 0.11 6.51
CA GLU A 28 -3.93 -0.98 7.02
C GLU A 28 -3.85 -2.23 6.15
N ARG A 29 -3.78 -2.07 4.82
CA ARG A 29 -3.54 -3.18 3.89
C ARG A 29 -2.20 -3.85 4.14
N TRP A 30 -1.13 -3.07 4.32
CA TRP A 30 0.21 -3.56 4.60
C TRP A 30 0.25 -4.34 5.91
N GLU A 31 -0.27 -3.76 6.99
CA GLU A 31 -0.33 -4.42 8.30
C GLU A 31 -1.15 -5.72 8.26
N ARG A 32 -2.27 -5.73 7.52
CA ARG A 32 -3.06 -6.97 7.34
C ARG A 32 -2.23 -8.03 6.64
N ALA A 33 -1.52 -7.68 5.57
CA ALA A 33 -0.69 -8.62 4.83
C ALA A 33 0.45 -9.19 5.69
N ASP A 34 1.07 -8.35 6.52
CA ASP A 34 2.10 -8.76 7.48
C ASP A 34 1.53 -9.71 8.55
N ARG A 35 0.37 -9.37 9.14
CA ARG A 35 -0.36 -10.24 10.08
C ARG A 35 -0.75 -11.60 9.48
N LEU A 36 -1.00 -11.65 8.18
CA LEU A 36 -1.29 -12.88 7.44
C LEU A 36 -0.03 -13.67 7.05
N GLY A 37 1.17 -13.17 7.35
CA GLY A 37 2.44 -13.81 6.99
C GLY A 37 2.75 -13.78 5.50
N LEU A 38 2.15 -12.83 4.75
CA LEU A 38 2.34 -12.68 3.31
C LEU A 38 3.65 -11.95 2.96
N ASN A 39 4.39 -11.49 3.97
CA ASN A 39 5.68 -10.80 3.85
C ASN A 39 5.62 -9.61 2.87
N PRO A 40 4.76 -8.60 3.11
CA PRO A 40 4.71 -7.43 2.25
C PRO A 40 6.04 -6.66 2.25
N PRO A 41 6.35 -5.88 1.21
CA PRO A 41 7.65 -5.22 1.07
C PRO A 41 7.88 -4.16 2.16
N LYS A 42 9.02 -4.20 2.87
CA LYS A 42 9.35 -3.24 3.96
C LYS A 42 9.58 -1.80 3.47
N ASN A 43 9.97 -1.63 2.21
CA ASN A 43 10.08 -0.30 1.61
C ASN A 43 8.71 0.39 1.53
N VAL A 44 7.62 -0.35 1.29
CA VAL A 44 6.26 0.20 1.31
C VAL A 44 5.92 0.76 2.70
N GLU A 45 6.20 0.00 3.78
CA GLU A 45 6.00 0.46 5.16
C GLU A 45 6.78 1.75 5.45
N SER A 46 8.05 1.79 5.03
CA SER A 46 8.93 2.94 5.22
C SER A 46 8.40 4.19 4.50
N LEU A 47 7.91 4.02 3.27
CA LEU A 47 7.34 5.10 2.46
C LEU A 47 6.04 5.63 3.07
N LEU A 48 5.16 4.75 3.54
CA LEU A 48 3.91 5.13 4.19
C LEU A 48 4.16 5.88 5.50
N LYS A 49 5.16 5.47 6.29
CA LYS A 49 5.57 6.15 7.53
C LYS A 49 6.28 7.48 7.29
N ALA A 50 6.95 7.65 6.14
CA ALA A 50 7.65 8.88 5.80
C ALA A 50 6.70 10.06 5.49
N GLY A 51 5.40 9.81 5.28
CA GLY A 51 4.41 10.87 5.03
C GLY A 51 4.57 11.60 3.70
N ASN A 52 5.42 11.10 2.81
CA ASN A 52 5.75 11.72 1.52
C ASN A 52 4.84 11.26 0.36
N ALA A 53 3.85 10.41 0.66
CA ALA A 53 3.03 9.74 -0.33
C ALA A 53 1.56 9.62 0.09
N SER A 54 0.68 9.43 -0.88
CA SER A 54 -0.76 9.30 -0.64
C SER A 54 -1.04 8.09 0.26
N LEU A 55 -1.78 8.32 1.35
CA LEU A 55 -2.21 7.27 2.30
C LEU A 55 -3.37 6.42 1.74
N ASP A 56 -4.12 7.00 0.81
CA ASP A 56 -5.29 6.36 0.21
C ASP A 56 -4.88 5.40 -0.91
N CYS A 57 -5.57 4.26 -0.94
CA CYS A 57 -5.51 3.28 -2.01
C CYS A 57 -6.02 3.87 -3.33
N LEU A 58 -5.36 3.60 -4.46
CA LEU A 58 -5.84 4.01 -5.79
C LEU A 58 -7.26 3.52 -6.16
N LEU A 59 -7.77 2.52 -5.43
CA LEU A 59 -9.06 1.86 -5.67
C LEU A 59 -10.17 2.34 -4.72
N GLU A 60 -9.91 3.33 -3.87
CA GLU A 60 -10.98 3.97 -3.11
C GLU A 60 -11.92 4.73 -4.06
N GLY A 61 -13.22 4.41 -4.02
CA GLY A 61 -14.26 5.15 -4.75
C GLY A 61 -14.63 4.65 -6.16
N ARG A 62 -14.14 3.49 -6.63
CA ARG A 62 -14.65 2.84 -7.85
C ARG A 62 -15.74 1.81 -7.52
N VAL A 63 -16.91 2.29 -7.09
CA VAL A 63 -18.19 1.53 -7.10
C VAL A 63 -19.26 2.43 -7.68
#